data_AF-A0A6G1E140-F1
#
_entry.id   AF-A0A6G1E140-F1
#
_cell.length_a   1.000
_cell.length_b   1.000
_cell.length_c   1.000
_cell.angle_alpha   90.00
_cell.angle_beta   90.00
_cell.angle_gamma   90.00
#
_symmetry.space_group_name_H-M   'P 1'
#
loop_
_entity.id
_entity.type
_entity.pdbx_description
1 polymer ?
#
loop_
_entity_poly.entity_id
_entity_poly.type
_entity_poly.pdbx_seq_one_letter_code
_entity_poly.pdbx_strand_id
1 'polypeptide(L)'
;MQGRLSVAAAAAVRGLLPSYAGGNLSSLCSWADDVKFRYPWSAPLHYIDTPDRLCNYTYDRDCRDEDGIKGRCVAGAITNYTSQLLTYDGTSPSTQYNLTQALLFLSHFMGDIHQPLHVGFTSDKGGNTIDVHWYTRKTVLHHVWDDNIIETAEDDYYGEGVAEFVDALTQNITGEWSQRVPGWEQCSKNQTTCPDTYAKTYYKSSVLNLFDFTQFTVAELSIPCLVNSSSIEVTDRLLT
;
A
#
# COMPACT_ATOMS: atom_id res chain seq x y z
N MET A 1 9.24 6.89 5.73
CA MET A 1 9.08 5.80 6.73
C MET A 1 10.30 5.61 7.63
N GLN A 2 11.52 5.45 7.10
CA GLN A 2 12.73 5.15 7.91
C GLN A 2 13.07 6.23 8.97
N GLY A 3 12.78 7.51 8.69
CA GLY A 3 13.01 8.62 9.64
C GLY A 3 12.13 8.61 10.90
N ARG A 4 11.10 7.77 10.98
CA ARG A 4 10.20 7.63 12.14
C ARG A 4 10.48 6.37 12.98
N LEU A 5 11.52 5.61 12.65
CA LEU A 5 11.89 4.42 13.41
C LEU A 5 12.47 4.78 14.77
N SER A 6 12.16 3.97 15.78
CA SER A 6 12.87 4.03 17.07
C SER A 6 14.36 3.68 16.88
N VAL A 7 15.21 4.05 17.85
CA VAL A 7 16.65 3.75 17.80
C VAL A 7 16.92 2.25 17.61
N ALA A 8 16.17 1.39 18.32
CA ALA A 8 16.30 -0.06 18.20
C ALA A 8 15.88 -0.56 16.82
N ALA A 9 14.75 -0.09 16.28
CA ALA A 9 14.27 -0.49 14.96
C ALA A 9 15.22 -0.01 13.85
N ALA A 10 15.74 1.23 13.94
CA ALA A 10 16.72 1.76 13.00
C ALA A 10 18.02 0.94 13.00
N ALA A 11 18.49 0.48 14.17
CA ALA A 11 19.65 -0.40 14.27
C ALA A 11 19.39 -1.76 13.63
N ALA A 12 18.22 -2.38 13.86
CA ALA A 12 17.84 -3.65 13.25
C ALA A 12 17.74 -3.54 11.71
N VAL A 13 17.10 -2.49 11.20
CA VAL A 13 17.02 -2.22 9.75
C VAL A 13 18.41 -2.11 9.14
N ARG A 14 19.32 -1.33 9.75
CA ARG A 14 20.71 -1.24 9.26
C ARG A 14 21.45 -2.57 9.31
N GLY A 15 21.18 -3.42 10.31
CA GLY A 15 21.79 -4.75 10.42
C GLY A 15 21.29 -5.76 9.38
N LEU A 16 20.04 -5.60 8.93
CA LEU A 16 19.41 -6.49 7.93
C LEU A 16 19.64 -6.03 6.49
N LEU A 17 19.86 -4.74 6.25
CA LEU A 17 20.08 -4.22 4.90
C LEU A 17 21.45 -4.65 4.35
N PRO A 18 21.52 -5.00 3.06
CA PRO A 18 22.80 -5.30 2.42
C PRO A 18 23.66 -4.03 2.30
N SER A 19 24.99 -4.21 2.28
CA SER A 19 25.95 -3.09 2.27
C SER A 19 25.76 -2.11 1.12
N TYR A 20 25.36 -2.60 -0.06
CA TYR A 20 25.15 -1.76 -1.26
C TYR A 20 23.94 -0.83 -1.13
N ALA A 21 23.00 -1.09 -0.20
CA ALA A 21 21.87 -0.20 0.06
C ALA A 21 22.31 1.09 0.80
N GLY A 22 23.55 1.17 1.30
CA GLY A 22 24.05 2.34 2.03
C GLY A 22 23.25 2.65 3.30
N GLY A 23 22.55 1.67 3.86
CA GLY A 23 21.62 1.85 4.98
C GLY A 23 20.31 2.55 4.62
N ASN A 24 20.00 2.76 3.34
CA ASN A 24 18.76 3.35 2.86
C ASN A 24 17.73 2.26 2.49
N LEU A 25 16.69 2.11 3.31
CA LEU A 25 15.62 1.14 3.08
C LEU A 25 14.83 1.46 1.81
N SER A 26 14.60 2.74 1.49
CA SER A 26 13.76 3.12 0.33
C SER A 26 14.36 2.65 -0.99
N SER A 27 15.68 2.53 -1.07
CA SER A 27 16.39 2.03 -2.25
C SER A 27 16.06 0.59 -2.62
N LEU A 28 15.43 -0.17 -1.70
CA LEU A 28 15.04 -1.57 -1.90
C LEU A 28 13.56 -1.82 -1.63
N CYS A 29 12.74 -0.79 -1.42
CA CYS A 29 11.31 -0.99 -1.18
C CYS A 29 10.59 -1.56 -2.42
N SER A 30 11.09 -1.35 -3.64
CA SER A 30 10.53 -1.94 -4.87
C SER A 30 10.99 -3.38 -5.14
N TRP A 31 11.93 -3.91 -4.35
CA TRP A 31 12.52 -5.23 -4.60
C TRP A 31 11.49 -6.38 -4.66
N ALA A 32 10.41 -6.29 -3.89
CA ALA A 32 9.37 -7.32 -3.88
C ALA A 32 8.67 -7.44 -5.25
N ASP A 33 8.45 -6.32 -5.94
CA ASP A 33 7.92 -6.30 -7.30
C ASP A 33 8.87 -6.93 -8.30
N ASP A 34 10.17 -6.67 -8.19
CA ASP A 34 11.18 -7.24 -9.10
C ASP A 34 11.23 -8.77 -9.02
N VAL A 35 11.00 -9.32 -7.83
CA VAL A 35 11.13 -10.76 -7.60
C VAL A 35 9.84 -11.54 -7.81
N LYS A 36 8.69 -10.91 -8.05
CA LYS A 36 7.41 -11.66 -8.23
C LYS A 36 7.43 -12.63 -9.41
N PHE A 37 8.26 -12.39 -10.43
CA PHE A 37 8.47 -13.34 -11.54
C PHE A 37 9.46 -14.46 -11.21
N ARG A 38 10.45 -14.18 -10.35
CA ARG A 38 11.42 -15.18 -9.86
C ARG A 38 10.83 -16.05 -8.75
N TYR A 39 9.92 -15.49 -7.98
CA TYR A 39 9.17 -16.09 -6.90
C TYR A 39 7.67 -15.98 -7.22
N PRO A 40 7.14 -16.78 -8.17
CA PRO A 40 5.73 -16.68 -8.57
C PRO A 40 4.75 -16.80 -7.40
N TRP A 41 5.16 -17.49 -6.33
CA TRP A 41 4.38 -17.62 -5.11
C TRP A 41 4.16 -16.29 -4.37
N SER A 42 4.96 -15.25 -4.62
CA SER A 42 4.83 -13.95 -3.98
C SER A 42 3.88 -13.01 -4.71
N ALA A 43 3.54 -13.27 -5.99
CA ALA A 43 2.69 -12.37 -6.76
C ALA A 43 1.31 -12.10 -6.12
N PRO A 44 0.56 -13.11 -5.61
CA PRO A 44 -0.71 -12.86 -4.93
C PRO A 44 -0.57 -12.12 -3.58
N LEU A 45 0.66 -11.97 -3.06
CA LEU A 45 0.91 -11.31 -1.79
C LEU A 45 0.89 -9.77 -1.91
N HIS A 46 0.80 -9.21 -3.11
CA HIS A 46 0.76 -7.77 -3.34
C HIS A 46 -0.65 -7.16 -3.21
N TYR A 47 -1.70 -7.98 -3.23
CA TYR A 47 -3.09 -7.47 -3.28
C TYR A 47 -4.07 -8.34 -2.48
N ILE A 48 -5.32 -7.88 -2.44
CA ILE A 48 -6.50 -8.58 -1.95
C ILE A 48 -7.60 -8.42 -3.00
N ASP A 49 -8.09 -9.55 -3.49
CA ASP A 49 -9.26 -9.61 -4.35
C ASP A 49 -10.54 -9.69 -3.51
N THR A 50 -11.43 -8.72 -3.70
CA THR A 50 -12.74 -8.68 -3.02
C THR A 50 -13.89 -8.89 -4.01
N PRO A 51 -14.99 -9.53 -3.59
CA PRO A 51 -16.15 -9.68 -4.45
C PRO A 51 -16.76 -8.34 -4.83
N ASP A 52 -17.16 -8.24 -6.09
CA ASP A 52 -17.84 -7.07 -6.65
C ASP A 52 -19.02 -6.62 -5.79
N ARG A 53 -19.17 -5.31 -5.61
CA ARG A 53 -20.35 -4.65 -5.03
C ARG A 53 -20.70 -5.04 -3.57
N LEU A 54 -19.90 -5.88 -2.89
CA LEU A 54 -20.11 -6.19 -1.47
C LEU A 54 -19.65 -5.07 -0.53
N CYS A 55 -18.81 -4.18 -1.02
CA CYS A 55 -18.44 -2.95 -0.34
C CYS A 55 -17.81 -3.16 1.04
N ASN A 56 -17.14 -4.30 1.23
CA ASN A 56 -16.42 -4.66 2.45
C ASN A 56 -15.28 -5.65 2.18
N TYR A 57 -14.35 -5.70 3.12
CA TYR A 57 -13.30 -6.72 3.20
C TYR A 57 -13.47 -7.56 4.47
N THR A 58 -13.33 -8.88 4.33
CA THR A 58 -13.15 -9.80 5.46
C THR A 58 -12.02 -10.79 5.17
N TYR A 59 -11.09 -10.93 6.13
CA TYR A 59 -9.90 -11.78 5.97
C TYR A 59 -10.24 -13.22 5.56
N ASP A 60 -11.21 -13.86 6.22
CA ASP A 60 -11.57 -15.26 5.95
C ASP A 60 -12.12 -15.52 4.54
N ARG A 61 -12.74 -14.50 3.93
CA ARG A 61 -13.34 -14.58 2.60
C ARG A 61 -12.34 -14.19 1.52
N ASP A 62 -11.60 -13.11 1.76
CA ASP A 62 -10.88 -12.38 0.72
C ASP A 62 -9.36 -12.63 0.76
N CYS A 63 -8.79 -12.97 1.92
CA CYS A 63 -7.35 -13.21 2.00
C CYS A 63 -6.98 -14.62 1.54
N ARG A 64 -6.91 -14.80 0.22
CA ARG A 64 -6.55 -16.04 -0.45
C ARG A 64 -6.02 -15.75 -1.86
N ASP A 65 -5.23 -16.67 -2.39
CA ASP A 65 -4.79 -16.61 -3.80
C ASP A 65 -5.85 -17.21 -4.75
N GLU A 66 -5.53 -17.24 -6.05
CA GLU A 66 -6.39 -17.76 -7.11
C GLU A 66 -6.73 -19.26 -6.92
N ASP A 67 -5.84 -20.03 -6.28
CA ASP A 67 -6.05 -21.44 -5.93
C ASP A 67 -6.90 -21.61 -4.65
N GLY A 68 -7.30 -20.51 -4.01
CA GLY A 68 -8.10 -20.49 -2.79
C GLY A 68 -7.30 -20.79 -1.52
N ILE A 69 -5.97 -20.74 -1.57
CA ILE A 69 -5.11 -20.97 -0.40
C ILE A 69 -5.20 -19.75 0.52
N LYS A 70 -5.77 -19.96 1.70
CA LYS A 70 -5.96 -18.92 2.71
C LYS A 70 -4.64 -18.29 3.17
N GLY A 71 -4.69 -17.01 3.48
CA GLY A 71 -3.55 -16.23 3.98
C GLY A 71 -2.57 -15.77 2.91
N ARG A 72 -2.81 -16.09 1.64
CA ARG A 72 -1.98 -15.65 0.50
C ARG A 72 -2.57 -14.40 -0.14
N CYS A 73 -2.48 -13.31 0.60
CA CYS A 73 -2.85 -11.96 0.20
C CYS A 73 -1.94 -10.95 0.92
N VAL A 74 -2.02 -9.65 0.59
CA VAL A 74 -1.17 -8.62 1.23
C VAL A 74 -1.35 -8.53 2.74
N ALA A 75 -2.58 -8.68 3.27
CA ALA A 75 -2.81 -8.68 4.71
C ALA A 75 -2.14 -9.88 5.40
N GLY A 76 -2.26 -11.08 4.83
CA GLY A 76 -1.62 -12.28 5.33
C GLY A 76 -0.09 -12.21 5.24
N ALA A 77 0.44 -11.59 4.16
CA ALA A 77 1.86 -11.37 3.98
C ALA A 77 2.43 -10.43 5.06
N ILE A 78 1.76 -9.30 5.34
CA ILE A 78 2.14 -8.39 6.43
C ILE A 78 2.20 -9.13 7.75
N THR A 79 1.16 -9.91 8.11
CA THR A 79 1.17 -10.72 9.34
C THR A 79 2.34 -11.70 9.36
N ASN A 80 2.57 -12.45 8.28
CA ASN A 80 3.63 -13.43 8.17
C ASN A 80 5.02 -12.81 8.36
N TYR A 81 5.37 -11.80 7.57
CA TYR A 81 6.70 -11.19 7.63
C TYR A 81 6.92 -10.37 8.90
N THR A 82 5.87 -9.81 9.50
CA THR A 82 5.93 -9.26 10.86
C THR A 82 6.33 -10.34 11.87
N SER A 83 5.66 -11.51 11.85
CA SER A 83 5.99 -12.62 12.75
C SER A 83 7.42 -13.17 12.54
N GLN A 84 7.92 -13.19 11.30
CA GLN A 84 9.30 -13.58 11.03
C GLN A 84 10.30 -12.58 11.63
N LEU A 85 10.06 -11.27 11.48
CA LEU A 85 10.96 -10.23 12.02
C LEU A 85 10.98 -10.18 13.55
N LEU A 86 9.91 -10.62 14.23
CA LEU A 86 9.92 -10.77 15.69
C LEU A 86 10.96 -11.77 16.20
N THR A 87 11.49 -12.64 15.34
CA THR A 87 12.54 -13.61 15.70
C THR A 87 13.97 -13.04 15.60
N TYR A 88 14.12 -11.77 15.22
CA TYR A 88 15.42 -11.12 14.96
C TYR A 88 16.37 -11.15 16.16
N ASP A 89 15.85 -11.12 17.40
CA ASP A 89 16.66 -11.15 18.62
C ASP A 89 17.17 -12.55 19.01
N GLY A 90 16.86 -13.58 18.22
CA GLY A 90 17.31 -14.94 18.46
C GLY A 90 16.59 -15.67 19.60
N THR A 91 15.49 -15.11 20.12
CA THR A 91 14.67 -15.76 21.17
C THR A 91 13.87 -16.97 20.67
N SER A 92 13.79 -17.16 19.34
CA SER A 92 13.13 -18.31 18.72
C SER A 92 14.16 -19.33 18.22
N PRO A 93 14.06 -20.62 18.59
CA PRO A 93 14.99 -21.63 18.12
C PRO A 93 14.79 -21.87 16.62
N SER A 94 15.89 -21.75 15.85
CA SER A 94 15.99 -22.03 14.41
C SER A 94 15.16 -21.14 13.47
N THR A 95 15.53 -19.87 13.30
CA THR A 95 14.91 -19.09 12.24
C THR A 95 15.47 -19.49 10.87
N GLN A 96 14.78 -20.39 10.16
CA GLN A 96 15.04 -20.76 8.77
C GLN A 96 14.81 -19.59 7.78
N TYR A 97 14.24 -18.48 8.26
CA TYR A 97 13.82 -17.36 7.43
C TYR A 97 14.97 -16.40 7.08
N ASN A 98 14.95 -15.92 5.85
CA ASN A 98 15.80 -14.81 5.43
C ASN A 98 15.17 -13.49 5.90
N LEU A 99 15.67 -12.96 7.04
CA LEU A 99 15.10 -11.76 7.65
C LEU A 99 15.33 -10.48 6.83
N THR A 100 16.33 -10.45 5.95
CA THR A 100 16.47 -9.36 4.96
C THR A 100 15.29 -9.39 4.00
N GLN A 101 14.94 -10.55 3.45
CA GLN A 101 13.75 -10.67 2.58
C GLN A 101 12.48 -10.34 3.34
N ALA A 102 12.35 -10.76 4.60
CA ALA A 102 11.18 -10.44 5.43
C ALA A 102 11.04 -8.91 5.62
N LEU A 103 12.14 -8.20 5.86
CA LEU A 103 12.14 -6.74 5.95
C LEU A 103 11.70 -6.09 4.63
N LEU A 104 12.27 -6.53 3.50
CA LEU A 104 11.95 -5.94 2.19
C LEU A 104 10.49 -6.20 1.79
N PHE A 105 10.02 -7.44 1.95
CA PHE A 105 8.62 -7.79 1.71
C PHE A 105 7.67 -7.00 2.62
N LEU A 106 7.92 -6.95 3.93
CA LEU A 106 7.07 -6.18 4.85
C LEU A 106 7.03 -4.69 4.47
N SER A 107 8.18 -4.10 4.15
CA SER A 107 8.25 -2.68 3.78
C SER A 107 7.45 -2.37 2.52
N HIS A 108 7.52 -3.26 1.52
CA HIS A 108 6.77 -3.14 0.28
C HIS A 108 5.26 -3.35 0.50
N PHE A 109 4.87 -4.45 1.14
CA PHE A 109 3.46 -4.80 1.35
C PHE A 109 2.72 -3.80 2.25
N MET A 110 3.44 -3.12 3.15
CA MET A 110 2.87 -2.00 3.89
C MET A 110 2.52 -0.82 2.98
N GLY A 111 3.25 -0.60 1.88
CA GLY A 111 2.88 0.35 0.82
C GLY A 111 1.67 -0.16 0.03
N ASP A 112 1.74 -1.39 -0.48
CA ASP A 112 0.67 -2.00 -1.28
C ASP A 112 -0.69 -1.97 -0.59
N ILE A 113 -0.77 -2.35 0.70
CA ILE A 113 -2.06 -2.37 1.41
C ILE A 113 -2.67 -0.96 1.59
N HIS A 114 -1.88 0.10 1.40
CA HIS A 114 -2.33 1.49 1.42
C HIS A 114 -2.70 2.02 0.02
N GLN A 115 -2.35 1.29 -1.04
CA GLN A 115 -2.82 1.57 -2.40
C GLN A 115 -4.28 1.09 -2.52
N PRO A 116 -5.27 1.98 -2.71
CA PRO A 116 -6.68 1.60 -2.69
C PRO A 116 -7.07 0.46 -3.64
N LEU A 117 -6.51 0.43 -4.85
CA LEU A 117 -6.80 -0.57 -5.87
C LEU A 117 -6.06 -1.90 -5.68
N HIS A 118 -5.10 -1.99 -4.76
CA HIS A 118 -4.57 -3.27 -4.28
C HIS A 118 -5.56 -3.99 -3.34
N VAL A 119 -6.61 -3.31 -2.87
CA VAL A 119 -7.76 -3.92 -2.18
C VAL A 119 -9.01 -3.63 -3.01
N GLY A 120 -9.06 -4.26 -4.18
CA GLY A 120 -9.99 -3.95 -5.26
C GLY A 120 -10.94 -5.09 -5.62
N PHE A 121 -11.68 -4.92 -6.71
CA PHE A 121 -12.60 -5.93 -7.20
C PHE A 121 -11.89 -7.02 -8.00
N THR A 122 -12.31 -8.27 -7.79
CA THR A 122 -11.78 -9.41 -8.55
C THR A 122 -12.09 -9.29 -10.04
N SER A 123 -13.28 -8.81 -10.41
CA SER A 123 -13.73 -8.76 -11.81
C SER A 123 -12.90 -7.83 -12.67
N ASP A 124 -12.43 -6.71 -12.11
CA ASP A 124 -11.65 -5.71 -12.83
C ASP A 124 -10.14 -5.82 -12.60
N LYS A 125 -9.71 -6.82 -11.81
CA LYS A 125 -8.33 -7.04 -11.37
C LYS A 125 -7.74 -5.81 -10.67
N GLY A 126 -8.49 -5.25 -9.72
CA GLY A 126 -8.12 -4.00 -9.07
C GLY A 126 -8.02 -2.83 -10.06
N GLY A 127 -8.86 -2.77 -11.08
CA GLY A 127 -8.84 -1.74 -12.11
C GLY A 127 -7.80 -1.91 -13.21
N ASN A 128 -7.03 -3.02 -13.25
CA ASN A 128 -6.10 -3.31 -14.35
C ASN A 128 -6.79 -3.58 -15.69
N THR A 129 -8.08 -3.89 -15.68
CA THR A 129 -8.88 -4.11 -16.91
C THR A 129 -9.75 -2.91 -17.29
N ILE A 130 -9.61 -1.79 -16.57
CA ILE A 130 -10.35 -0.56 -16.83
C ILE A 130 -9.43 0.40 -17.59
N ASP A 131 -9.58 0.43 -18.90
CA ASP A 131 -8.86 1.36 -19.78
C ASP A 131 -9.37 2.79 -19.58
N VAL A 132 -8.45 3.72 -19.37
CA VAL A 132 -8.73 5.16 -19.19
C VAL A 132 -7.74 6.01 -19.97
N HIS A 133 -7.97 7.32 -19.98
CA HIS A 133 -6.94 8.29 -20.36
C HIS A 133 -6.58 9.10 -19.12
N TRP A 134 -5.29 9.18 -18.82
CA TRP A 134 -4.74 10.15 -17.87
C TRP A 134 -4.22 11.34 -18.69
N TYR A 135 -4.97 12.44 -18.66
CA TYR A 135 -4.84 13.55 -19.61
C TYR A 135 -4.83 13.05 -21.07
N THR A 136 -3.69 13.17 -21.75
CA THR A 136 -3.55 12.82 -23.17
C THR A 136 -3.02 11.40 -23.40
N ARG A 137 -2.64 10.68 -22.35
CA ARG A 137 -2.02 9.35 -22.43
C ARG A 137 -3.01 8.26 -22.06
N LYS A 138 -3.04 7.18 -22.86
CA LYS A 138 -3.78 5.96 -22.52
C LYS A 138 -3.07 5.21 -21.41
N THR A 139 -3.84 4.73 -20.44
CA THR A 139 -3.34 3.91 -19.32
C THR A 139 -4.50 3.07 -18.76
N VAL A 140 -4.25 2.28 -17.71
CA VAL A 140 -5.30 1.58 -16.95
C VAL A 140 -5.48 2.24 -15.60
N LEU A 141 -6.67 2.13 -15.03
CA LEU A 141 -7.03 2.79 -13.77
C LEU A 141 -6.09 2.41 -12.62
N HIS A 142 -5.64 1.15 -12.56
CA HIS A 142 -4.67 0.71 -11.54
C HIS A 142 -3.37 1.53 -11.57
N HIS A 143 -2.79 1.69 -12.76
CA HIS A 143 -1.56 2.45 -12.98
C HIS A 143 -1.71 3.95 -12.70
N VAL A 144 -2.93 4.49 -12.83
CA VAL A 144 -3.20 5.88 -12.42
C VAL A 144 -2.95 6.06 -10.93
N TRP A 145 -3.36 5.08 -10.10
CA TRP A 145 -3.19 5.11 -8.66
C TRP A 145 -1.79 4.71 -8.19
N ASP A 146 -1.14 3.76 -8.87
CA ASP A 146 0.24 3.36 -8.55
C ASP A 146 1.23 4.51 -8.80
N ASP A 147 1.13 5.14 -9.98
CA ASP A 147 2.19 6.00 -10.49
C ASP A 147 1.67 7.38 -10.88
N ASN A 148 0.69 7.47 -11.79
CA ASN A 148 0.48 8.72 -12.52
C ASN A 148 0.03 9.90 -11.65
N ILE A 149 -0.79 9.67 -10.62
CA ILE A 149 -1.17 10.73 -9.67
C ILE A 149 0.06 11.30 -8.97
N ILE A 150 0.97 10.43 -8.52
CA ILE A 150 2.19 10.83 -7.80
C ILE A 150 3.15 11.54 -8.75
N GLU A 151 3.45 10.95 -9.91
CA GLU A 151 4.34 11.54 -10.93
C GLU A 151 3.85 12.93 -11.36
N THR A 152 2.55 13.08 -11.60
CA THR A 152 1.97 14.37 -12.00
C THR A 152 2.05 15.40 -10.87
N ALA A 153 1.79 14.99 -9.63
CA ALA A 153 1.90 15.89 -8.49
C ALA A 153 3.34 16.34 -8.23
N GLU A 154 4.32 15.44 -8.40
CA GLU A 154 5.75 15.76 -8.32
C GLU A 154 6.13 16.81 -9.37
N ASP A 155 5.78 16.57 -10.63
CA ASP A 155 6.06 17.49 -11.75
C ASP A 155 5.39 18.86 -11.57
N ASP A 156 4.12 18.90 -11.16
CA ASP A 156 3.33 20.14 -11.10
C ASP A 156 3.68 21.00 -9.87
N TYR A 157 3.99 20.40 -8.72
CA TYR A 157 4.05 21.11 -7.43
C TYR A 157 5.40 21.06 -6.73
N TYR A 158 6.26 20.09 -7.00
CA TYR A 158 7.45 19.82 -6.18
C TYR A 158 8.78 19.94 -6.94
N GLY A 159 8.74 20.20 -8.26
CA GLY A 159 9.91 20.04 -9.12
C GLY A 159 10.22 18.56 -9.31
N GLU A 160 11.04 18.17 -10.30
CA GLU A 160 11.30 16.78 -10.71
C GLU A 160 12.01 15.91 -9.62
N GLY A 161 11.47 15.84 -8.40
CA GLY A 161 12.10 15.31 -7.20
C GLY A 161 11.10 14.86 -6.14
N VAL A 162 11.15 13.56 -5.85
CA VAL A 162 10.41 12.90 -4.76
C VAL A 162 10.74 13.48 -3.38
N ALA A 163 11.91 14.12 -3.22
CA ALA A 163 12.41 14.57 -1.91
C ALA A 163 11.56 15.71 -1.34
N GLU A 164 11.24 16.72 -2.14
CA GLU A 164 10.40 17.84 -1.77
C GLU A 164 8.97 17.38 -1.45
N PHE A 165 8.44 16.42 -2.20
CA PHE A 165 7.15 15.82 -1.93
C PHE A 165 7.13 15.06 -0.58
N VAL A 166 8.18 14.26 -0.32
CA VAL A 166 8.34 13.56 0.96
C VAL A 166 8.49 14.54 2.13
N ASP A 167 9.19 15.66 1.95
CA ASP A 167 9.35 16.70 2.96
C ASP A 167 8.01 17.38 3.25
N ALA A 168 7.20 17.70 2.22
CA ALA A 168 5.87 18.25 2.38
C ALA A 168 4.94 17.30 3.15
N LEU A 169 4.93 16.02 2.80
CA LEU A 169 4.18 15.00 3.54
C LEU A 169 4.64 14.89 4.99
N THR A 170 5.95 14.94 5.23
CA THR A 170 6.52 14.88 6.58
C THR A 170 6.10 16.10 7.41
N GLN A 171 6.12 17.30 6.81
CA GLN A 171 5.63 18.53 7.45
C GLN A 171 4.16 18.39 7.83
N ASN A 172 3.30 17.91 6.93
CA ASN A 172 1.87 17.71 7.22
C ASN A 172 1.64 16.67 8.33
N ILE A 173 2.38 15.56 8.34
CA ILE A 173 2.32 14.55 9.41
C ILE A 173 2.68 15.17 10.77
N THR A 174 3.66 16.07 10.83
CA THR A 174 4.04 16.76 12.09
C THR A 174 3.18 17.98 12.42
N GLY A 175 2.50 18.55 11.42
CA GLY A 175 1.68 19.75 11.52
C GLY A 175 0.20 19.42 11.46
N GLU A 176 -0.41 19.62 10.28
CA GLU A 176 -1.86 19.53 10.07
C GLU A 176 -2.47 18.21 10.55
N TRP A 177 -1.82 17.08 10.24
CA TRP A 177 -2.34 15.75 10.55
C TRP A 177 -1.86 15.20 11.89
N SER A 178 -1.10 15.99 12.66
CA SER A 178 -0.52 15.57 13.95
C SER A 178 -1.54 14.97 14.91
N GLN A 179 -2.79 15.47 14.91
CA GLN A 179 -3.88 14.95 15.75
C GLN A 179 -4.44 13.60 15.27
N ARG A 180 -4.28 13.26 13.99
CA ARG A 180 -4.76 12.00 13.38
C ARG A 180 -3.73 10.88 13.50
N VAL A 181 -2.44 11.23 13.47
CA VAL A 181 -1.31 10.28 13.50
C VAL A 181 -1.37 9.27 14.65
N PRO A 182 -1.69 9.65 15.91
CA PRO A 182 -1.82 8.66 16.98
C PRO A 182 -2.86 7.58 16.70
N GLY A 183 -3.95 7.93 16.00
CA GLY A 183 -4.97 6.98 15.57
C GLY A 183 -4.48 6.05 14.45
N TRP A 184 -3.57 6.51 13.59
CA TRP A 184 -2.95 5.68 12.54
C TRP A 184 -1.90 4.72 13.11
N GLU A 185 -1.12 5.17 14.09
CA GLU A 185 -0.08 4.39 14.75
C GLU A 185 -0.66 3.36 15.73
N GLN A 186 -1.89 3.56 16.20
CA GLN A 186 -2.54 2.65 17.13
C GLN A 186 -3.06 1.38 16.45
N CYS A 187 -2.43 0.26 16.79
CA CYS A 187 -2.98 -1.07 16.57
C CYS A 187 -3.66 -1.60 17.86
N SER A 188 -4.60 -2.53 17.74
CA SER A 188 -5.26 -3.14 18.90
C SER A 188 -4.25 -3.72 19.89
N LYS A 189 -4.48 -3.59 21.20
CA LYS A 189 -3.49 -3.90 22.26
C LYS A 189 -2.86 -5.30 22.22
N ASN A 190 -3.49 -6.26 21.55
CA ASN A 190 -3.02 -7.65 21.45
C ASN A 190 -2.42 -8.01 20.07
N GLN A 191 -2.31 -7.03 19.15
CA GLN A 191 -1.83 -7.25 17.79
C GLN A 191 -0.54 -6.49 17.54
N THR A 192 0.45 -7.17 16.96
CA THR A 192 1.71 -6.55 16.52
C THR A 192 1.54 -5.71 15.26
N THR A 193 0.60 -6.09 14.40
CA THR A 193 0.26 -5.41 13.14
C THR A 193 -1.24 -5.48 12.89
N CYS A 194 -1.80 -4.50 12.19
CA CYS A 194 -3.24 -4.34 11.96
C CYS A 194 -3.62 -4.29 10.46
N PRO A 195 -3.18 -5.25 9.63
CA PRO A 195 -3.40 -5.19 8.18
C PRO A 195 -4.88 -5.13 7.80
N ASP A 196 -5.75 -5.81 8.55
CA ASP A 196 -7.20 -5.77 8.29
C ASP A 196 -7.81 -4.39 8.46
N THR A 197 -7.28 -3.56 9.37
CA THR A 197 -7.74 -2.17 9.54
C THR A 197 -7.37 -1.35 8.32
N TYR A 198 -6.16 -1.54 7.79
CA TYR A 198 -5.69 -0.85 6.59
C TYR A 198 -6.53 -1.28 5.38
N ALA A 199 -6.68 -2.59 5.14
CA ALA A 199 -7.49 -3.13 4.05
C ALA A 199 -8.94 -2.63 4.09
N LYS A 200 -9.59 -2.59 5.26
CA LYS A 200 -10.96 -2.05 5.38
C LYS A 200 -11.05 -0.56 5.06
N THR A 201 -10.02 0.20 5.40
CA THR A 201 -10.00 1.65 5.21
C THR A 201 -9.81 1.99 3.73
N TYR A 202 -8.82 1.35 3.10
CA TYR A 202 -8.48 1.63 1.71
C TYR A 202 -9.42 0.99 0.71
N TYR A 203 -10.10 -0.10 1.09
CA TYR A 203 -11.28 -0.56 0.38
C TYR A 203 -12.39 0.51 0.32
N LYS A 204 -12.67 1.19 1.44
CA LYS A 204 -13.65 2.31 1.41
C LYS A 204 -13.15 3.44 0.51
N SER A 205 -11.84 3.72 0.52
CA SER A 205 -11.23 4.73 -0.37
C SER A 205 -11.32 4.35 -1.85
N SER A 206 -11.05 3.08 -2.22
CA SER A 206 -11.13 2.62 -3.61
C SER A 206 -12.55 2.70 -4.15
N VAL A 207 -13.55 2.50 -3.29
CA VAL A 207 -14.96 2.61 -3.69
C VAL A 207 -15.47 4.06 -3.70
N LEU A 208 -15.02 4.92 -2.77
CA LEU A 208 -15.55 6.27 -2.58
C LEU A 208 -14.81 7.35 -3.39
N ASN A 209 -13.49 7.25 -3.53
CA ASN A 209 -12.67 8.30 -4.15
C ASN A 209 -12.50 8.14 -5.67
N LEU A 210 -12.99 7.06 -6.28
CA LEU A 210 -13.02 6.91 -7.75
C LEU A 210 -13.92 7.95 -8.45
N PHE A 211 -14.77 8.65 -7.69
CA PHE A 211 -15.74 9.63 -8.23
C PHE A 211 -15.48 11.09 -7.83
N ASP A 212 -14.50 11.38 -6.97
CA ASP A 212 -14.24 12.75 -6.53
C ASP A 212 -12.74 13.04 -6.36
N PHE A 213 -12.07 13.29 -7.48
CA PHE A 213 -10.65 13.73 -7.52
C PHE A 213 -10.46 15.20 -7.09
N THR A 214 -11.51 15.88 -6.62
CA THR A 214 -11.44 17.33 -6.36
C THR A 214 -11.03 17.70 -4.93
N GLN A 215 -10.78 16.74 -4.03
CA GLN A 215 -10.33 17.05 -2.67
C GLN A 215 -9.52 15.90 -2.05
N PHE A 216 -8.21 16.11 -1.85
CA PHE A 216 -7.39 15.32 -0.93
C PHE A 216 -7.73 15.62 0.55
N THR A 217 -9.02 15.71 0.88
CA THR A 217 -9.53 15.71 2.25
C THR A 217 -10.50 14.55 2.37
N VAL A 218 -10.17 13.60 3.25
CA VAL A 218 -11.02 12.45 3.59
C VAL A 218 -12.35 12.98 4.16
N ALA A 219 -13.34 13.21 3.30
CA ALA A 219 -14.69 13.57 3.68
C ALA A 219 -15.55 12.30 3.62
N GLU A 220 -16.19 11.96 4.74
CA GLU A 220 -17.18 10.88 4.80
C GLU A 220 -18.39 11.23 3.92
N LEU A 221 -18.53 10.52 2.80
CA LEU A 221 -19.76 10.51 2.00
C LEU A 221 -20.19 9.06 1.80
N SER A 222 -21.43 8.76 2.20
CA SER A 222 -22.07 7.45 2.01
C SER A 222 -22.88 7.49 0.72
N ILE A 223 -22.36 6.91 -0.37
CA ILE A 223 -23.07 6.78 -1.66
C ILE A 223 -22.91 5.32 -2.16
N PRO A 224 -23.98 4.66 -2.66
CA PRO A 224 -23.96 3.25 -3.00
C PRO A 224 -23.11 2.93 -4.23
N CYS A 225 -22.39 1.82 -4.14
CA CYS A 225 -21.35 1.34 -5.04
C CYS A 225 -21.84 1.12 -6.48
N LEU A 226 -21.49 2.01 -7.39
CA LEU A 226 -21.72 1.85 -8.83
C LEU A 226 -20.50 2.33 -9.61
N VAL A 227 -19.69 1.41 -10.11
CA VAL A 227 -18.81 1.68 -11.26
C VAL A 227 -19.62 1.34 -12.51
N ASN A 228 -19.92 2.34 -13.35
CA ASN A 228 -20.45 2.12 -14.69
C ASN A 228 -19.36 2.54 -15.69
N SER A 229 -18.86 1.57 -16.47
CA SER A 229 -17.64 1.65 -17.27
C SER A 229 -17.70 2.54 -18.51
N SER A 230 -18.77 3.33 -18.71
CA SER A 230 -19.02 3.91 -20.02
C SER A 230 -18.33 5.26 -20.31
N SER A 231 -17.78 5.99 -19.34
CA SER A 231 -16.97 7.21 -19.59
C SER A 231 -16.28 7.72 -18.31
N ILE A 232 -15.19 7.08 -17.87
CA ILE A 232 -14.35 7.66 -16.80
C ILE A 232 -13.28 8.52 -17.48
N GLU A 233 -13.53 9.82 -17.56
CA GLU A 233 -12.50 10.84 -17.83
C GLU A 233 -11.95 11.31 -16.48
N VAL A 234 -10.71 10.95 -16.16
CA VAL A 234 -10.01 11.51 -15.00
C VAL A 234 -9.30 12.78 -15.48
N THR A 235 -10.03 13.89 -15.42
CA THR A 235 -9.49 15.22 -15.72
C THR A 235 -9.33 15.99 -14.42
N ASP A 236 -8.15 16.59 -14.24
CA ASP A 236 -7.96 17.58 -13.20
C ASP A 236 -8.82 18.81 -13.50
N ARG A 237 -9.92 18.96 -12.76
CA ARG A 237 -10.62 20.24 -12.61
C ARG A 237 -10.41 20.75 -11.20
N LEU A 238 -9.16 20.89 -10.79
CA LEU A 238 -8.78 21.79 -9.72
C LEU A 238 -8.33 23.13 -10.31
N LEU A 239 -9.00 24.19 -9.85
CA LEU A 239 -8.58 25.60 -9.80
C LEU A 239 -8.92 26.53 -10.98
N THR A 240 -10.18 26.99 -11.02
CA THR A 240 -10.48 28.43 -11.22
C THR A 240 -10.92 29.04 -9.91
#